data_AF-A0A1F7CLX7-F1
#
_entry.id   AF-A0A1F7CLX7-F1
#
_cell.length_a   1.000
_cell.length_b   1.000
_cell.length_c   1.000
_cell.angle_alpha   90.00
_cell.angle_beta   90.00
_cell.angle_gamma   90.00
#
_symmetry.space_group_name_H-M   'P 1'
#
loop_
_entity.id
_entity.type
_entity.pdbx_description
1 polymer ?
#
loop_
_entity_poly.entity_id
_entity_poly.type
_entity_poly.pdbx_seq_one_letter_code
_entity_poly.pdbx_strand_id
1 'polypeptide(L)'
;MHRLVVFVMAESAWVKKGEKGESVKPLQSAPHYFGASIPQQFVIGREREFVLRSYPPNVFLVEVRREVDDIFSSSTFQLREELTKKCHRLVRKYRGDVVLSEEYAIGIIDHYDGDPEQFLERADAMACFLKSEPLSLDEKEVSYTLESQIKYAKDDLVIIDWDGALVFEPTGQIEPIVELIELANYQLLRYRMLDADLDKRLQRVGKLVRTSTPKRALSWNREMNTAFEEVIHLRVQSIAEFDAIDRDIKMIGDWYYARLYDLAGRKYKFAEWRRSIKEKLESLEGVYGIISENFSVSKFHYFEMVQIILFFFLQLGWFVLILLELYGLLWR
;
A
#
# COMPACT_ATOMS: atom_id res chain seq x y z
N MET A 1 4.03 -23.94 26.82
CA MET A 1 3.14 -24.07 25.65
C MET A 1 3.43 -22.89 24.77
N HIS A 2 3.69 -23.13 23.49
CA HIS A 2 4.04 -22.09 22.52
C HIS A 2 2.79 -21.40 21.99
N ARG A 3 2.95 -20.28 21.27
CA ARG A 3 1.83 -19.50 20.75
C ARG A 3 1.91 -19.34 19.24
N LEU A 4 0.82 -19.62 18.55
CA LEU A 4 0.63 -19.34 17.13
C LEU A 4 -0.29 -18.12 16.98
N VAL A 5 0.19 -17.09 16.31
CA VAL A 5 -0.62 -15.93 15.90
C VAL A 5 -0.80 -16.01 14.39
N VAL A 6 -2.04 -15.93 13.91
CA VAL A 6 -2.34 -15.87 12.47
C VAL A 6 -3.18 -14.64 12.24
N PHE A 7 -2.83 -13.87 11.22
CA PHE A 7 -3.63 -12.73 10.83
C PHE A 7 -3.75 -12.56 9.32
N VAL A 8 -4.83 -11.91 8.91
CA VAL A 8 -5.07 -11.48 7.53
C VAL A 8 -5.47 -10.00 7.53
N MET A 9 -4.76 -9.20 6.74
CA MET A 9 -5.07 -7.80 6.46
C MET A 9 -5.61 -7.66 5.05
N ALA A 10 -6.62 -6.82 4.85
CA ALA A 10 -7.18 -6.55 3.52
C ALA A 10 -7.67 -5.12 3.38
N GLU A 11 -7.68 -4.60 2.16
CA GLU A 11 -8.39 -3.37 1.85
C GLU A 11 -9.89 -3.55 2.10
N SER A 12 -10.52 -2.66 2.86
CA SER A 12 -11.96 -2.65 3.08
C SER A 12 -12.50 -1.22 3.07
N ALA A 13 -13.55 -1.01 2.28
CA ALA A 13 -14.29 0.26 2.26
C ALA A 13 -15.05 0.54 3.58
N TRP A 14 -15.09 -0.42 4.52
CA TRP A 14 -15.88 -0.35 5.73
C TRP A 14 -14.99 -0.13 6.97
N VAL A 15 -14.58 1.13 7.20
CA VAL A 15 -13.89 1.51 8.44
C VAL A 15 -14.89 2.13 9.40
N LYS A 16 -15.42 1.32 10.32
CA LYS A 16 -16.04 1.86 11.53
C LYS A 16 -14.93 2.42 12.42
N LYS A 17 -15.05 3.69 12.84
CA LYS A 17 -14.26 4.21 13.97
C LYS A 17 -14.69 3.46 15.23
N GLY A 18 -13.99 2.37 15.55
CA GLY A 18 -14.14 1.64 16.80
C GLY A 18 -13.56 2.41 17.98
N GLU A 19 -13.44 1.75 19.14
CA GLU A 19 -12.66 2.29 20.25
C GLU A 19 -11.18 2.33 19.85
N LYS A 20 -10.45 3.38 20.26
CA LYS A 20 -9.00 3.44 20.04
C LYS A 20 -8.36 2.24 20.72
N GLY A 21 -7.63 1.43 19.95
CA GLY A 21 -6.81 0.36 20.51
C GLY A 21 -5.80 0.92 21.49
N GLU A 22 -5.50 0.17 22.55
CA GLU A 22 -4.44 0.55 23.48
C GLU A 22 -3.11 0.57 22.72
N SER A 23 -2.45 1.74 22.71
CA SER A 23 -1.04 1.82 22.32
C SER A 23 -0.23 1.01 23.31
N VAL A 24 0.56 0.04 22.83
CA VAL A 24 1.45 -0.75 23.69
C VAL A 24 2.35 0.16 24.51
N LYS A 25 2.40 -0.12 25.82
CA LYS A 25 3.37 0.51 26.71
C LYS A 25 4.76 -0.03 26.34
N PRO A 26 5.75 0.85 26.11
CA PRO A 26 7.12 0.39 25.86
C PRO A 26 7.62 -0.44 27.05
N LEU A 27 8.53 -1.38 26.78
CA LEU A 27 9.29 -2.07 27.82
C LEU A 27 9.90 -1.03 28.79
N GLN A 28 9.94 -1.37 30.09
CA GLN A 28 10.44 -0.49 31.16
C GLN A 28 11.87 0.05 30.94
N SER A 29 12.65 -0.57 30.05
CA SER A 29 14.05 -0.26 29.75
C SER A 29 14.26 0.54 28.45
N ALA A 30 13.21 0.80 27.65
CA ALA A 30 13.33 1.50 26.37
C ALA A 30 12.87 2.98 26.45
N PRO A 31 13.54 3.91 25.73
CA PRO A 31 13.09 5.30 25.64
C PRO A 31 11.68 5.41 25.01
N HIS A 32 10.85 6.31 25.56
CA HIS A 32 9.37 6.33 25.49
C HIS A 32 8.74 6.74 24.14
N TYR A 33 9.38 6.48 23.00
CA TYR A 33 8.92 7.01 21.70
C TYR A 33 8.03 6.04 20.88
N PHE A 34 7.82 4.80 21.34
CA PHE A 34 7.14 3.75 20.57
C PHE A 34 5.61 3.96 20.39
N GLY A 35 4.92 4.50 21.40
CA GLY A 35 3.45 4.58 21.39
C GLY A 35 2.85 5.74 20.58
N ALA A 36 3.65 6.75 20.23
CA ALA A 36 3.17 7.96 19.55
C ALA A 36 3.16 7.83 18.01
N SER A 37 3.74 6.75 17.46
CA SER A 37 4.16 6.66 16.06
C SER A 37 3.53 5.54 15.24
N ILE A 38 2.85 4.59 15.89
CA ILE A 38 2.10 3.54 15.19
C ILE A 38 0.76 4.12 14.73
N PRO A 39 0.33 3.89 13.48
CA PRO A 39 -1.00 4.30 13.01
C PRO A 39 -2.07 3.81 13.99
N GLN A 40 -2.99 4.70 14.36
CA GLN A 40 -4.02 4.40 15.35
C GLN A 40 -4.84 3.17 14.93
N GLN A 41 -4.73 2.10 15.71
CA GLN A 41 -5.56 0.93 15.56
C GLN A 41 -6.93 1.18 16.19
N PHE A 42 -7.99 0.72 15.54
CA PHE A 42 -9.33 0.74 16.13
C PHE A 42 -9.82 -0.68 16.29
N VAL A 43 -10.17 -1.08 17.51
CA VAL A 43 -10.77 -2.40 17.75
C VAL A 43 -12.24 -2.30 17.37
N ILE A 44 -12.64 -3.05 16.34
CA ILE A 44 -14.01 -3.07 15.83
C ILE A 44 -14.87 -4.03 16.67
N GLY A 45 -14.26 -5.12 17.15
CA GLY A 45 -14.92 -6.08 18.02
C GLY A 45 -14.18 -7.41 18.09
N ARG A 46 -14.81 -8.40 18.73
CA ARG A 46 -14.36 -9.80 18.75
C ARG A 46 -15.47 -10.69 18.22
N GLU A 47 -15.13 -11.61 17.32
CA GLU A 47 -16.04 -12.64 16.83
C GLU A 47 -15.51 -14.01 17.23
N ARG A 48 -16.12 -14.59 18.28
CA ARG A 48 -15.62 -15.81 18.95
C ARG A 48 -14.20 -15.61 19.48
N GLU A 49 -13.25 -16.23 18.80
CA GLU A 49 -11.82 -16.30 19.11
C GLU A 49 -10.98 -15.36 18.23
N PHE A 50 -11.62 -14.64 17.31
CA PHE A 50 -10.99 -13.70 16.38
C PHE A 50 -11.12 -12.26 16.89
N VAL A 51 -10.03 -11.52 16.82
CA VAL A 51 -9.98 -10.09 17.10
C VAL A 51 -10.06 -9.34 15.76
N LEU A 52 -10.97 -8.37 15.69
CA LEU A 52 -11.19 -7.56 14.49
C LEU A 52 -10.68 -6.14 14.74
N ARG A 53 -9.72 -5.68 13.95
CA ARG A 53 -9.17 -4.31 14.02
C ARG A 53 -9.26 -3.62 12.67
N SER A 54 -9.19 -2.29 12.67
CA SER A 54 -8.98 -1.51 11.46
C SER A 54 -7.86 -0.51 11.62
N TYR A 55 -7.15 -0.29 10.51
CA TYR A 55 -6.13 0.73 10.35
C TYR A 55 -6.64 1.75 9.31
N PRO A 56 -6.67 3.06 9.64
CA PRO A 56 -7.00 4.10 8.69
C PRO A 56 -6.00 4.13 7.52
N PRO A 57 -6.41 4.47 6.29
CA PRO A 57 -7.75 4.94 5.94
C PRO A 57 -8.77 3.83 5.66
N ASN A 58 -8.34 2.64 5.23
CA ASN A 58 -9.23 1.60 4.69
C ASN A 58 -8.67 0.17 4.79
N VAL A 59 -7.93 -0.18 5.85
CA VAL A 59 -7.44 -1.55 6.06
C VAL A 59 -8.17 -2.23 7.21
N PHE A 60 -8.58 -3.47 6.99
CA PHE A 60 -9.21 -4.34 7.98
C PHE A 60 -8.29 -5.52 8.32
N LEU A 61 -8.12 -5.79 9.61
CA LEU A 61 -7.30 -6.87 10.16
C LEU A 61 -8.19 -7.86 10.91
N VAL A 62 -8.00 -9.14 10.62
CA VAL A 62 -8.53 -10.26 11.40
C VAL A 62 -7.36 -11.03 11.98
N GLU A 63 -7.29 -11.13 13.31
CA GLU A 63 -6.22 -11.81 14.03
C GLU A 63 -6.80 -12.91 14.92
N VAL A 64 -6.07 -14.02 15.07
CA VAL A 64 -6.37 -15.09 16.01
C VAL A 64 -5.09 -15.59 16.67
N ARG A 65 -5.18 -15.89 17.97
CA ARG A 65 -4.07 -16.45 18.77
C ARG A 65 -4.44 -17.83 19.32
N ARG A 66 -3.55 -18.81 19.20
CA ARG A 66 -3.71 -20.16 19.75
C ARG A 66 -2.48 -20.60 20.51
N GLU A 67 -2.70 -21.34 21.59
CA GLU A 67 -1.63 -22.11 22.22
C GLU A 67 -1.44 -23.43 21.50
N VAL A 68 -0.19 -23.82 21.29
CA VAL A 68 0.21 -25.06 20.64
C VAL A 68 1.37 -25.70 21.38
N ASP A 69 1.43 -27.03 21.38
CA ASP A 69 2.50 -27.76 22.06
C ASP A 69 3.83 -27.66 21.30
N ASP A 70 3.79 -27.74 19.97
CA ASP A 70 4.96 -27.62 19.10
C ASP A 70 4.63 -26.82 17.84
N ILE A 71 5.35 -25.71 17.63
CA ILE A 71 5.18 -24.81 16.47
C ILE A 71 5.50 -25.53 15.16
N PHE A 72 6.45 -26.47 15.18
CA PHE A 72 6.97 -27.12 14.00
C PHE A 72 6.24 -28.43 13.64
N SER A 73 5.22 -28.79 14.42
CA SER A 73 4.44 -30.01 14.20
C SER A 73 3.48 -29.90 13.01
N SER A 74 3.22 -31.03 12.34
CA SER A 74 2.25 -31.08 11.23
C SER A 74 0.83 -30.68 11.65
N SER A 75 0.44 -30.91 12.91
CA SER A 75 -0.84 -30.44 13.46
C SER A 75 -0.92 -28.92 13.53
N THR A 76 0.19 -28.24 13.87
CA THR A 76 0.25 -26.77 13.89
C THR A 76 0.17 -26.19 12.48
N PHE A 77 0.79 -26.84 11.48
CA PHE A 77 0.63 -26.46 10.08
C PHE A 77 -0.83 -26.57 9.61
N GLN A 78 -1.51 -27.67 9.91
CA GLN A 78 -2.93 -27.84 9.57
C GLN A 78 -3.82 -26.81 10.28
N LEU A 79 -3.52 -26.53 11.56
CA LEU A 79 -4.21 -25.51 12.33
C LEU A 79 -4.02 -24.12 11.72
N ARG A 80 -2.78 -23.75 11.34
CA ARG A 80 -2.47 -22.50 10.63
C ARG A 80 -3.34 -22.37 9.38
N GLU A 81 -3.36 -23.39 8.51
CA GLU A 81 -4.14 -23.35 7.26
C GLU A 81 -5.65 -23.20 7.53
N GLU A 82 -6.18 -23.89 8.53
CA GLU A 82 -7.59 -23.77 8.94
C GLU A 82 -7.92 -22.36 9.45
N LEU A 83 -7.04 -21.78 10.27
CA LEU A 83 -7.18 -20.43 10.83
C LEU A 83 -7.10 -19.37 9.72
N THR A 84 -6.15 -19.48 8.80
CA THR A 84 -6.03 -18.57 7.65
C THR A 84 -7.30 -18.61 6.79
N LYS A 85 -7.85 -19.80 6.50
CA LYS A 85 -9.14 -19.94 5.79
C LYS A 85 -10.30 -19.31 6.56
N LYS A 86 -10.32 -19.39 7.90
CA LYS A 86 -11.32 -18.71 8.74
C LYS A 86 -11.16 -17.18 8.67
N CYS A 87 -9.94 -16.66 8.74
CA CYS A 87 -9.65 -15.23 8.61
C CYS A 87 -10.14 -14.69 7.26
N HIS A 88 -9.84 -15.37 6.15
CA HIS A 88 -10.34 -14.98 4.82
C HIS A 88 -11.87 -14.95 4.71
N ARG A 89 -12.57 -15.90 5.35
CA ARG A 89 -14.04 -15.87 5.41
C ARG A 89 -14.56 -14.65 6.16
N LEU A 90 -13.91 -14.27 7.26
CA LEU A 90 -14.27 -13.07 8.02
C LEU A 90 -13.96 -11.80 7.22
N VAL A 91 -12.78 -11.69 6.61
CA VAL A 91 -12.43 -10.59 5.70
C VAL A 91 -13.51 -10.39 4.64
N ARG A 92 -13.93 -11.47 3.96
CA ARG A 92 -15.01 -11.43 2.96
C ARG A 92 -16.35 -11.00 3.57
N LYS A 93 -16.70 -11.51 4.76
CA LYS A 93 -17.93 -11.15 5.49
C LYS A 93 -17.99 -9.65 5.79
N TYR A 94 -16.85 -9.05 6.15
CA TYR A 94 -16.69 -7.62 6.43
C TYR A 94 -16.32 -6.79 5.18
N ARG A 95 -16.59 -7.30 3.98
CA ARG A 95 -16.38 -6.61 2.68
C ARG A 95 -14.94 -6.20 2.40
N GLY A 96 -13.96 -6.91 2.97
CA GLY A 96 -12.56 -6.77 2.58
C GLY A 96 -12.27 -7.45 1.24
N ASP A 97 -11.35 -6.88 0.47
CA ASP A 97 -10.85 -7.45 -0.76
C ASP A 97 -9.86 -8.59 -0.46
N VAL A 98 -10.29 -9.82 -0.74
CA VAL A 98 -9.49 -11.05 -0.52
C VAL A 98 -8.35 -11.16 -1.54
N VAL A 99 -8.42 -10.47 -2.68
CA VAL A 99 -7.32 -10.47 -3.66
C VAL A 99 -6.21 -9.54 -3.20
N LEU A 100 -6.58 -8.41 -2.63
CA LEU A 100 -5.67 -7.41 -2.08
C LEU A 100 -5.59 -7.57 -0.57
N SER A 101 -5.06 -8.73 -0.16
CA SER A 101 -4.83 -9.08 1.23
C SER A 101 -3.41 -9.56 1.48
N GLU A 102 -2.94 -9.37 2.71
CA GLU A 102 -1.74 -9.99 3.27
C GLU A 102 -2.14 -11.01 4.32
N GLU A 103 -1.61 -12.23 4.23
CA GLU A 103 -1.74 -13.26 5.25
C GLU A 103 -0.38 -13.52 5.88
N TYR A 104 -0.37 -13.73 7.19
CA TYR A 104 0.88 -13.89 7.92
C TYR A 104 0.68 -14.77 9.15
N ALA A 105 1.69 -15.56 9.50
CA ALA A 105 1.70 -16.35 10.73
C ALA A 105 2.98 -16.13 11.55
N ILE A 106 2.83 -15.97 12.85
CA ILE A 106 3.93 -15.79 13.80
C ILE A 106 3.93 -16.98 14.75
N GLY A 107 5.03 -17.74 14.74
CA GLY A 107 5.30 -18.77 15.71
C GLY A 107 6.11 -18.21 16.86
N ILE A 108 5.52 -18.16 18.06
CA ILE A 108 6.18 -17.70 19.28
C ILE A 108 6.61 -18.91 20.10
N ILE A 109 7.91 -19.01 20.31
CA ILE A 109 8.54 -19.97 21.21
C ILE A 109 8.90 -19.19 22.48
N ASP A 110 8.16 -19.46 23.55
CA ASP A 110 8.40 -18.89 24.88
C ASP A 110 8.82 -19.98 25.88
N HIS A 111 9.29 -19.55 27.06
CA HIS A 111 9.65 -20.42 28.19
C HIS A 111 10.67 -21.53 27.85
N TYR A 112 11.70 -21.21 27.07
CA TYR A 112 12.86 -22.08 26.86
C TYR A 112 14.07 -21.59 27.66
N ASP A 113 14.96 -22.52 28.00
CA ASP A 113 16.22 -22.23 28.70
C ASP A 113 17.40 -22.23 27.72
N GLY A 114 18.32 -21.28 27.88
CA GLY A 114 19.55 -21.19 27.09
C GLY A 114 19.41 -20.39 25.79
N ASP A 115 20.34 -20.63 24.86
CA ASP A 115 20.44 -19.87 23.61
C ASP A 115 19.41 -20.36 22.57
N PRO A 116 18.73 -19.45 21.83
CA PRO A 116 17.76 -19.83 20.79
C PRO A 116 18.39 -20.61 19.62
N GLU A 117 19.72 -20.56 19.48
CA GLU A 117 20.48 -21.35 18.52
C GLU A 117 20.29 -22.87 18.68
N GLN A 118 19.86 -23.34 19.86
CA GLN A 118 19.49 -24.75 20.07
C GLN A 118 18.37 -25.23 19.12
N PHE A 119 17.54 -24.31 18.62
CA PHE A 119 16.46 -24.65 17.69
C PHE A 119 16.94 -24.81 16.24
N LEU A 120 18.20 -24.44 15.92
CA LEU A 120 18.77 -24.60 14.57
C LEU A 120 18.91 -26.08 14.17
N GLU A 121 18.89 -27.02 15.10
CA GLU A 121 18.76 -28.45 14.78
C GLU A 121 17.48 -28.77 13.99
N ARG A 122 16.47 -27.91 14.09
CA ARG A 122 15.19 -27.98 13.36
C ARG A 122 15.09 -26.94 12.23
N ALA A 123 16.22 -26.53 11.67
CA ALA A 123 16.30 -25.50 10.61
C ALA A 123 15.36 -25.75 9.42
N ASP A 124 15.25 -26.99 8.93
CA ASP A 124 14.32 -27.35 7.84
C ASP A 124 12.85 -27.08 8.24
N ALA A 125 12.44 -27.50 9.43
CA ALA A 125 11.08 -27.28 9.91
C ALA A 125 10.79 -25.78 10.19
N MET A 126 11.80 -25.03 10.65
CA MET A 126 11.71 -23.58 10.79
C MET A 126 11.50 -22.89 9.44
N ALA A 127 12.27 -23.28 8.42
CA ALA A 127 12.14 -22.72 7.07
C ALA A 127 10.80 -23.08 6.43
N CYS A 128 10.33 -24.33 6.59
CA CYS A 128 8.99 -24.76 6.18
C CYS A 128 7.89 -23.90 6.82
N PHE A 129 8.01 -23.60 8.13
CA PHE A 129 7.04 -22.76 8.81
C PHE A 129 7.05 -21.33 8.26
N LEU A 130 8.23 -20.73 8.13
CA LEU A 130 8.42 -19.37 7.65
C LEU A 130 7.86 -19.17 6.22
N LYS A 131 8.01 -20.18 5.36
CA LYS A 131 7.52 -20.17 3.96
C LYS A 131 6.11 -20.71 3.76
N SER A 132 5.46 -21.17 4.83
CA SER A 132 4.16 -21.84 4.75
C SER A 132 4.14 -23.07 3.82
N GLU A 133 5.29 -23.73 3.64
CA GLU A 133 5.48 -24.81 2.66
C GLU A 133 5.81 -26.11 3.41
N PRO A 134 5.01 -27.18 3.28
CA PRO A 134 5.27 -28.46 3.95
C PRO A 134 6.36 -29.30 3.27
N LEU A 135 6.84 -28.93 2.10
CA LEU A 135 7.89 -29.65 1.38
C LEU A 135 9.25 -29.44 2.04
N SER A 136 10.06 -30.49 2.08
CA SER A 136 11.46 -30.37 2.52
C SER A 136 12.23 -29.49 1.54
N LEU A 137 12.93 -28.50 2.09
CA LEU A 137 13.60 -27.48 1.32
C LEU A 137 15.06 -27.86 1.05
N ASP A 138 15.62 -27.35 -0.04
CA ASP A 138 17.06 -27.48 -0.30
C ASP A 138 17.86 -26.77 0.80
N GLU A 139 19.02 -27.30 1.17
CA GLU A 139 19.87 -26.74 2.24
C GLU A 139 20.22 -25.26 2.03
N LYS A 140 20.39 -24.83 0.76
CA LYS A 140 20.65 -23.43 0.43
C LYS A 140 19.42 -22.55 0.68
N GLU A 141 18.24 -23.08 0.40
CA GLU A 141 16.99 -22.36 0.62
C GLU A 141 16.70 -22.23 2.12
N VAL A 142 16.96 -23.27 2.90
CA VAL A 142 16.89 -23.23 4.37
C VAL A 142 17.85 -22.16 4.90
N SER A 143 19.10 -22.18 4.45
CA SER A 143 20.12 -21.20 4.88
C SER A 143 19.68 -19.77 4.54
N TYR A 144 19.26 -19.52 3.30
CA TYR A 144 18.77 -18.22 2.84
C TYR A 144 17.54 -17.72 3.64
N THR A 145 16.63 -18.62 3.98
CA THR A 145 15.42 -18.31 4.78
C THR A 145 15.80 -17.82 6.18
N LEU A 146 16.75 -18.51 6.82
CA LEU A 146 17.18 -18.22 8.20
C LEU A 146 18.16 -17.03 8.32
N GLU A 147 18.73 -16.56 7.21
CA GLU A 147 19.61 -15.37 7.19
C GLU A 147 18.89 -14.08 7.65
N SER A 148 17.57 -14.00 7.45
CA SER A 148 16.76 -12.83 7.78
C SER A 148 16.38 -12.81 9.27
N GLN A 149 17.39 -12.61 10.13
CA GLN A 149 17.23 -12.70 11.58
C GLN A 149 17.89 -11.55 12.37
N ILE A 150 17.43 -11.35 13.60
CA ILE A 150 17.96 -10.36 14.54
C ILE A 150 17.90 -10.87 15.98
N LYS A 151 18.97 -10.63 16.74
CA LYS A 151 19.06 -10.82 18.20
C LYS A 151 19.27 -9.47 18.88
N TYR A 152 18.64 -9.26 20.03
CA TYR A 152 18.83 -8.10 20.90
C TYR A 152 19.50 -8.50 22.20
N ALA A 153 18.91 -9.44 22.93
CA ALA A 153 19.53 -10.12 24.05
C ALA A 153 20.24 -11.41 23.59
N LYS A 154 20.94 -12.07 24.51
CA LYS A 154 21.60 -13.35 24.18
C LYS A 154 20.60 -14.47 23.98
N ASP A 155 19.50 -14.36 24.70
CA ASP A 155 18.43 -15.33 24.85
C ASP A 155 17.22 -15.03 23.97
N ASP A 156 17.21 -13.98 23.13
CA ASP A 156 16.13 -13.71 22.18
C ASP A 156 16.58 -13.88 20.72
N LEU A 157 15.62 -14.15 19.83
CA LEU A 157 15.86 -14.24 18.38
C LEU A 157 14.55 -14.00 17.63
N VAL A 158 14.60 -13.17 16.59
CA VAL A 158 13.48 -13.03 15.65
C VAL A 158 13.96 -13.34 14.25
N ILE A 159 13.24 -14.22 13.56
CA ILE A 159 13.47 -14.59 12.17
C ILE A 159 12.23 -14.21 11.36
N ILE A 160 12.41 -13.51 10.25
CA ILE A 160 11.32 -12.99 9.43
C ILE A 160 11.43 -13.54 8.00
N ASP A 161 10.33 -14.08 7.50
CA ASP A 161 10.11 -14.33 6.08
C ASP A 161 8.82 -13.69 5.56
N TRP A 162 8.50 -13.92 4.29
CA TRP A 162 7.38 -13.32 3.57
C TRP A 162 6.03 -13.79 4.11
N ASP A 163 5.89 -15.07 4.43
CA ASP A 163 4.62 -15.66 4.89
C ASP A 163 4.56 -15.91 6.40
N GLY A 164 5.67 -15.69 7.11
CA GLY A 164 5.68 -15.86 8.56
C GLY A 164 6.95 -15.45 9.25
N ALA A 165 6.88 -15.40 10.58
CA ALA A 165 7.98 -15.09 11.47
C ALA A 165 8.09 -16.10 12.62
N LEU A 166 9.30 -16.29 13.12
CA LEU A 166 9.56 -17.03 14.36
C LEU A 166 10.11 -16.06 15.39
N VAL A 167 9.49 -16.05 16.57
CA VAL A 167 9.85 -15.17 17.69
C VAL A 167 10.23 -16.06 18.86
N PHE A 168 11.49 -16.02 19.21
CA PHE A 168 12.06 -16.66 20.39
C PHE A 168 12.20 -15.58 21.46
N GLU A 169 11.32 -15.60 22.45
CA GLU A 169 11.25 -14.59 23.52
C GLU A 169 10.96 -15.29 24.87
N PRO A 170 11.98 -15.47 25.73
CA PRO A 170 11.85 -16.27 26.94
C PRO A 170 10.98 -15.60 28.01
N THR A 171 10.89 -14.26 28.03
CA THR A 171 10.09 -13.52 29.02
C THR A 171 8.60 -13.46 28.68
N GLY A 172 8.25 -13.85 27.44
CA GLY A 172 6.88 -13.84 26.94
C GLY A 172 6.35 -12.46 26.52
N GLN A 173 7.16 -11.40 26.60
CA GLN A 173 6.81 -10.02 26.19
C GLN A 173 6.87 -9.85 24.66
N ILE A 174 5.85 -10.35 23.97
CA ILE A 174 5.84 -10.44 22.50
C ILE A 174 5.02 -9.37 21.80
N GLU A 175 4.16 -8.66 22.53
CA GLU A 175 3.19 -7.71 21.97
C GLU A 175 3.84 -6.65 21.07
N PRO A 176 4.94 -5.97 21.47
CA PRO A 176 5.60 -5.00 20.59
C PRO A 176 6.12 -5.60 19.28
N ILE A 177 6.61 -6.85 19.32
CA ILE A 177 7.17 -7.55 18.15
C ILE A 177 6.04 -7.91 17.19
N VAL A 178 4.94 -8.47 17.71
CA VAL A 178 3.75 -8.80 16.91
C VAL A 178 3.18 -7.55 16.24
N GLU A 179 3.00 -6.46 16.99
CA GLU A 179 2.49 -5.21 16.44
C GLU A 179 3.41 -4.59 15.38
N LEU A 180 4.73 -4.72 15.53
CA LEU A 180 5.68 -4.24 14.54
C LEU A 180 5.62 -5.06 13.25
N ILE A 181 5.46 -6.38 13.35
CA ILE A 181 5.27 -7.27 12.20
C ILE A 181 3.92 -6.97 11.51
N GLU A 182 2.86 -6.76 12.28
CA GLU A 182 1.57 -6.28 11.77
C GLU A 182 1.75 -4.96 11.02
N LEU A 183 2.46 -3.99 11.61
CA LEU A 183 2.72 -2.70 10.99
C LEU A 183 3.48 -2.83 9.66
N ALA A 184 4.48 -3.70 9.59
CA ALA A 184 5.23 -3.94 8.37
C ALA A 184 4.35 -4.59 7.27
N ASN A 185 3.47 -5.53 7.64
CA ASN A 185 2.50 -6.11 6.70
C ASN A 185 1.45 -5.08 6.25
N TYR A 186 0.97 -4.24 7.15
CA TYR A 186 0.08 -3.13 6.83
C TYR A 186 0.72 -2.19 5.81
N GLN A 187 2.00 -1.87 5.98
CA GLN A 187 2.75 -1.03 5.07
C GLN A 187 2.93 -1.69 3.69
N LEU A 188 3.23 -2.99 3.65
CA LEU A 188 3.31 -3.77 2.41
C LEU A 188 1.97 -3.70 1.65
N LEU A 189 0.86 -3.94 2.36
CA LEU A 189 -0.48 -3.87 1.78
C LEU A 189 -0.75 -2.49 1.18
N ARG A 190 -0.38 -1.40 1.87
CA ARG A 190 -0.56 -0.04 1.35
C ARG A 190 0.25 0.24 0.09
N TYR A 191 1.48 -0.25 0.01
CA TYR A 191 2.25 -0.15 -1.22
C TYR A 191 1.54 -0.86 -2.38
N ARG A 192 1.05 -2.10 -2.16
CA ARG A 192 0.28 -2.84 -3.17
C ARG A 192 -1.03 -2.16 -3.57
N MET A 193 -1.73 -1.56 -2.61
CA MET A 193 -2.95 -0.80 -2.86
C MET A 193 -2.69 0.41 -3.76
N LEU A 194 -1.69 1.22 -3.40
CA LEU A 194 -1.31 2.40 -4.19
C LEU A 194 -0.81 1.98 -5.59
N ASP A 195 -0.01 0.93 -5.67
CA ASP A 195 0.50 0.40 -6.92
C ASP A 195 -0.61 -0.05 -7.88
N ALA A 196 -1.59 -0.79 -7.36
CA ALA A 196 -2.76 -1.25 -8.10
C ALA A 196 -3.69 -0.10 -8.53
N ASP A 197 -3.83 0.94 -7.69
CA ASP A 197 -4.61 2.13 -8.04
C ASP A 197 -3.93 2.95 -9.14
N LEU A 198 -2.61 3.15 -9.06
CA LEU A 198 -1.83 3.84 -10.09
C LEU A 198 -1.90 3.09 -11.44
N ASP A 199 -1.87 1.76 -11.44
CA ASP A 199 -2.06 0.97 -12.66
C ASP A 199 -3.43 1.20 -13.31
N LYS A 200 -4.50 1.19 -12.50
CA LYS A 200 -5.86 1.49 -13.00
C LYS A 200 -5.92 2.89 -13.61
N ARG A 201 -5.25 3.88 -13.00
CA ARG A 201 -5.20 5.26 -13.51
C ARG A 201 -4.42 5.36 -14.82
N LEU A 202 -3.22 4.76 -14.91
CA LEU A 202 -2.43 4.71 -16.14
C LEU A 202 -3.24 4.10 -17.30
N GLN A 203 -3.95 3.00 -17.05
CA GLN A 203 -4.82 2.38 -18.06
C GLN A 203 -5.96 3.29 -18.52
N ARG A 204 -6.60 4.03 -17.60
CA ARG A 204 -7.67 4.99 -17.96
C ARG A 204 -7.13 6.11 -18.84
N VAL A 205 -6.02 6.73 -18.44
CA VAL A 205 -5.40 7.81 -19.21
C VAL A 205 -4.96 7.31 -20.60
N GLY A 206 -4.34 6.12 -20.66
CA GLY A 206 -3.96 5.50 -21.95
C GLY A 206 -5.16 5.27 -22.88
N LYS A 207 -6.33 4.88 -22.36
CA LYS A 207 -7.57 4.73 -23.15
C LYS A 207 -8.08 6.07 -23.67
N LEU A 208 -8.04 7.13 -22.86
CA LEU A 208 -8.45 8.48 -23.25
C LEU A 208 -7.59 9.04 -24.40
N VAL A 209 -6.27 8.83 -24.32
CA VAL A 209 -5.34 9.22 -25.39
C VAL A 209 -5.64 8.49 -26.70
N ARG A 210 -5.87 7.16 -26.66
CA ARG A 210 -6.11 6.35 -27.88
C ARG A 210 -7.44 6.63 -28.57
N THR A 211 -8.48 7.02 -27.82
CA THR A 211 -9.82 7.29 -28.37
C THR A 211 -9.97 8.68 -28.96
N SER A 212 -8.96 9.55 -28.79
CA SER A 212 -8.88 10.88 -29.41
C SER A 212 -8.64 10.77 -30.92
N THR A 213 -9.74 10.61 -31.68
CA THR A 213 -9.74 10.70 -33.14
C THR A 213 -10.08 12.13 -33.57
N PRO A 214 -9.44 12.66 -34.64
CA PRO A 214 -9.51 14.08 -35.00
C PRO A 214 -10.91 14.60 -35.42
N LYS A 215 -11.89 13.71 -35.63
CA LYS A 215 -13.23 14.08 -36.11
C LYS A 215 -14.19 14.59 -35.02
N ARG A 216 -13.81 14.59 -33.74
CA ARG A 216 -14.69 15.00 -32.62
C ARG A 216 -14.12 16.13 -31.72
N ALA A 217 -13.14 16.88 -32.20
CA ALA A 217 -12.39 17.88 -31.41
C ALA A 217 -13.26 18.96 -30.71
N LEU A 218 -14.45 19.29 -31.23
CA LEU A 218 -15.24 20.42 -30.73
C LEU A 218 -16.13 20.10 -29.51
N SER A 219 -16.67 18.88 -29.40
CA SER A 219 -17.42 18.41 -28.21
C SER A 219 -16.50 17.89 -27.10
N TRP A 220 -15.21 17.79 -27.37
CA TRP A 220 -14.17 17.11 -26.59
C TRP A 220 -13.63 17.98 -25.43
N ASN A 221 -13.77 19.31 -25.49
CA ASN A 221 -13.14 20.24 -24.52
C ASN A 221 -13.77 20.27 -23.12
N ARG A 222 -15.05 19.91 -22.95
CA ARG A 222 -15.72 19.99 -21.63
C ARG A 222 -15.51 18.75 -20.78
N GLU A 223 -15.78 17.56 -21.33
CA GLU A 223 -15.66 16.28 -20.60
C GLU A 223 -14.22 15.99 -20.17
N MET A 224 -13.24 16.37 -21.00
CA MET A 224 -11.84 16.26 -20.64
C MET A 224 -11.41 17.25 -19.58
N ASN A 225 -11.83 18.52 -19.60
CA ASN A 225 -11.45 19.46 -18.54
C ASN A 225 -11.88 18.95 -17.17
N THR A 226 -13.09 18.40 -17.06
CA THR A 226 -13.56 17.73 -15.83
C THR A 226 -12.77 16.46 -15.50
N ALA A 227 -12.49 15.61 -16.49
CA ALA A 227 -11.66 14.43 -16.29
C ALA A 227 -10.20 14.79 -15.89
N PHE A 228 -9.66 15.91 -16.37
CA PHE A 228 -8.31 16.39 -16.06
C PHE A 228 -8.22 17.04 -14.70
N GLU A 229 -9.21 17.85 -14.28
CA GLU A 229 -9.29 18.36 -12.91
C GLU A 229 -9.37 17.21 -11.91
N GLU A 230 -10.24 16.22 -12.18
CA GLU A 230 -10.35 15.02 -11.34
C GLU A 230 -9.01 14.27 -11.27
N VAL A 231 -8.32 14.15 -12.40
CA VAL A 231 -7.06 13.41 -12.50
C VAL A 231 -5.86 14.16 -11.87
N ILE A 232 -5.82 15.50 -11.92
CA ILE A 232 -4.82 16.32 -11.21
C ILE A 232 -5.05 16.25 -9.69
N HIS A 233 -6.31 16.32 -9.23
CA HIS A 233 -6.65 16.12 -7.81
C HIS A 233 -6.23 14.73 -7.32
N LEU A 234 -6.49 13.71 -8.13
CA LEU A 234 -6.08 12.34 -7.88
C LEU A 234 -4.55 12.19 -7.79
N ARG A 235 -3.76 12.93 -8.59
CA ARG A 235 -2.29 12.96 -8.49
C ARG A 235 -1.82 13.51 -7.14
N VAL A 236 -2.34 14.67 -6.72
CA VAL A 236 -1.97 15.29 -5.44
C VAL A 236 -2.28 14.34 -4.28
N GLN A 237 -3.43 13.66 -4.36
CA GLN A 237 -3.81 12.65 -3.38
C GLN A 237 -2.82 11.48 -3.35
N SER A 238 -2.43 10.90 -4.50
CA SER A 238 -1.48 9.78 -4.54
C SER A 238 -0.08 10.16 -4.05
N ILE A 239 0.39 11.38 -4.32
CA ILE A 239 1.66 11.88 -3.77
C ILE A 239 1.54 12.03 -2.26
N ALA A 240 0.45 12.62 -1.76
CA ALA A 240 0.22 12.75 -0.33
C ALA A 240 0.10 11.39 0.38
N GLU A 241 -0.54 10.40 -0.26
CA GLU A 241 -0.62 9.02 0.22
C GLU A 241 0.76 8.37 0.26
N PHE A 242 1.57 8.50 -0.80
CA PHE A 242 2.94 8.00 -0.83
C PHE A 242 3.83 8.64 0.25
N ASP A 243 3.76 9.96 0.41
CA ASP A 243 4.49 10.69 1.45
C ASP A 243 4.01 10.31 2.85
N ALA A 244 2.72 9.99 3.02
CA ALA A 244 2.20 9.47 4.29
C ALA A 244 2.78 8.08 4.57
N ILE A 245 2.78 7.18 3.59
CA ILE A 245 3.42 5.86 3.67
C ILE A 245 4.90 6.01 4.11
N ASP A 246 5.69 6.85 3.44
CA ASP A 246 7.13 6.99 3.74
C ASP A 246 7.41 7.70 5.09
N ARG A 247 6.48 8.52 5.59
CA ARG A 247 6.61 9.21 6.89
C ARG A 247 6.41 8.27 8.07
N ASP A 248 5.47 7.34 7.97
CA ASP A 248 5.15 6.37 9.03
C ASP A 248 6.40 5.55 9.46
N ILE A 249 7.41 5.45 8.57
CA ILE A 249 8.69 4.76 8.78
C ILE A 249 9.65 5.52 9.72
N LYS A 250 9.59 6.85 9.76
CA LYS A 250 10.62 7.69 10.42
C LYS A 250 10.48 7.80 11.93
N MET A 251 9.51 7.12 12.53
CA MET A 251 9.09 7.36 13.91
C MET A 251 9.21 6.13 14.82
N ILE A 252 10.04 5.13 14.48
CA ILE A 252 10.28 3.99 15.36
C ILE A 252 11.28 4.39 16.45
N GLY A 253 10.78 4.41 17.68
CA GLY A 253 11.41 5.06 18.82
C GLY A 253 12.56 4.33 19.49
N ASP A 254 12.65 3.01 19.31
CA ASP A 254 13.71 2.15 19.85
C ASP A 254 14.61 1.66 18.72
N TRP A 255 15.92 1.66 18.95
CA TRP A 255 16.92 1.15 18.02
C TRP A 255 16.67 -0.32 17.63
N TYR A 256 16.25 -1.17 18.59
CA TYR A 256 15.97 -2.58 18.30
C TYR A 256 14.79 -2.74 17.34
N TYR A 257 13.64 -2.14 17.69
CA TYR A 257 12.44 -2.21 16.85
C TYR A 257 12.66 -1.53 15.50
N ALA A 258 13.46 -0.46 15.43
CA ALA A 258 13.82 0.16 14.16
C ALA A 258 14.60 -0.82 13.26
N ARG A 259 15.54 -1.58 13.84
CA ARG A 259 16.32 -2.58 13.12
C ARG A 259 15.49 -3.81 12.71
N LEU A 260 14.56 -4.23 13.56
CA LEU A 260 13.60 -5.31 13.24
C LEU A 260 12.66 -4.89 12.11
N TYR A 261 12.16 -3.65 12.13
CA TYR A 261 11.33 -3.12 11.05
C TYR A 261 12.12 -2.95 9.74
N ASP A 262 13.38 -2.50 9.81
CA ASP A 262 14.25 -2.43 8.63
C ASP A 262 14.54 -3.83 8.05
N LEU A 263 14.72 -4.84 8.91
CA LEU A 263 14.83 -6.24 8.49
C LEU A 263 13.56 -6.71 7.76
N ALA A 264 12.38 -6.45 8.33
CA ALA A 264 11.10 -6.75 7.70
C ALA A 264 10.95 -6.02 6.35
N GLY A 265 11.26 -4.71 6.32
CA GLY A 265 11.15 -3.90 5.10
C GLY A 265 12.09 -4.33 3.99
N ARG A 266 13.30 -4.83 4.32
CA ARG A 266 14.21 -5.47 3.37
C ARG A 266 13.63 -6.77 2.83
N LYS A 267 13.08 -7.62 3.71
CA LYS A 267 12.45 -8.89 3.29
C LYS A 267 11.22 -8.66 2.41
N TYR A 268 10.41 -7.64 2.74
CA TYR A 268 9.21 -7.24 2.00
C TYR A 268 9.49 -6.35 0.79
N LYS A 269 10.77 -6.06 0.50
CA LYS A 269 11.19 -5.29 -0.68
C LYS A 269 10.56 -3.89 -0.77
N PHE A 270 10.52 -3.18 0.36
CA PHE A 270 9.95 -1.82 0.40
C PHE A 270 10.66 -0.83 -0.53
N ALA A 271 11.95 -1.02 -0.80
CA ALA A 271 12.69 -0.16 -1.72
C ALA A 271 12.19 -0.32 -3.17
N GLU A 272 11.92 -1.56 -3.58
CA GLU A 272 11.43 -1.92 -4.90
C GLU A 272 10.01 -1.41 -5.12
N TRP A 273 9.13 -1.59 -4.13
CA TRP A 273 7.78 -1.00 -4.15
C TRP A 273 7.82 0.52 -4.31
N ARG A 274 8.62 1.20 -3.48
CA ARG A 274 8.78 2.66 -3.57
C ARG A 274 9.27 3.10 -4.94
N ARG A 275 10.25 2.39 -5.51
CA ARG A 275 10.78 2.68 -6.83
C ARG A 275 9.70 2.51 -7.90
N SER A 276 8.97 1.40 -7.90
CA SER A 276 7.92 1.13 -8.90
C SER A 276 6.80 2.18 -8.85
N ILE A 277 6.34 2.53 -7.65
CA ILE A 277 5.33 3.57 -7.44
C ILE A 277 5.81 4.93 -7.94
N LYS A 278 7.08 5.29 -7.66
CA LYS A 278 7.67 6.53 -8.14
C LYS A 278 7.72 6.58 -9.68
N GLU A 279 8.18 5.50 -10.32
CA GLU A 279 8.21 5.37 -11.77
C GLU A 279 6.79 5.49 -12.39
N LYS A 280 5.77 4.92 -11.74
CA LYS A 280 4.36 5.06 -12.16
C LYS A 280 3.83 6.50 -12.00
N LEU A 281 4.17 7.18 -10.92
CA LEU A 281 3.83 8.59 -10.70
C LEU A 281 4.49 9.51 -11.74
N GLU A 282 5.78 9.29 -12.04
CA GLU A 282 6.52 10.01 -13.08
C GLU A 282 5.92 9.74 -14.48
N SER A 283 5.52 8.49 -14.75
CA SER A 283 4.85 8.13 -16.01
C SER A 283 3.50 8.84 -16.18
N LEU A 284 2.71 8.91 -15.10
CA LEU A 284 1.46 9.69 -15.11
C LEU A 284 1.73 11.17 -15.39
N GLU A 285 2.74 11.76 -14.75
CA GLU A 285 3.18 13.14 -15.01
C GLU A 285 3.58 13.37 -16.48
N GLY A 286 4.38 12.49 -17.06
CA GLY A 286 4.78 12.59 -18.46
C GLY A 286 3.58 12.58 -19.42
N VAL A 287 2.60 11.72 -19.16
CA VAL A 287 1.37 11.68 -19.96
C VAL A 287 0.54 12.96 -19.77
N TYR A 288 0.49 13.54 -18.57
CA TYR A 288 -0.18 14.83 -18.35
C TYR A 288 0.51 15.99 -19.09
N GLY A 289 1.84 16.01 -19.12
CA GLY A 289 2.61 17.02 -19.86
C GLY A 289 2.25 17.06 -21.33
N ILE A 290 2.32 15.90 -22.00
CA ILE A 290 2.00 15.75 -23.44
C ILE A 290 0.58 16.22 -23.75
N ILE A 291 -0.36 15.91 -22.86
CA ILE A 291 -1.77 16.22 -23.05
C ILE A 291 -2.04 17.72 -22.83
N SER A 292 -1.46 18.32 -21.78
CA SER A 292 -1.60 19.75 -21.46
C SER A 292 -1.03 20.66 -22.56
N GLU A 293 0.11 20.26 -23.15
CA GLU A 293 0.70 20.95 -24.30
C GLU A 293 -0.26 20.97 -25.50
N ASN A 294 -0.88 19.83 -25.82
CA ASN A 294 -1.86 19.75 -26.92
C ASN A 294 -3.13 20.61 -26.69
N PHE A 295 -3.58 20.81 -25.44
CA PHE A 295 -4.69 21.74 -25.15
C PHE A 295 -4.32 23.21 -25.28
N SER A 296 -3.10 23.56 -24.88
CA SER A 296 -2.62 24.93 -24.97
C SER A 296 -2.50 25.37 -26.43
N VAL A 297 -2.05 24.47 -27.30
CA VAL A 297 -2.04 24.65 -28.76
C VAL A 297 -3.46 24.84 -29.32
N SER A 298 -4.44 24.08 -28.85
CA SER A 298 -5.84 24.20 -29.33
C SER A 298 -6.48 25.55 -28.97
N LYS A 299 -6.24 26.10 -27.76
CA LYS A 299 -6.73 27.43 -27.39
C LYS A 299 -6.09 28.53 -28.22
N PHE A 300 -4.80 28.42 -28.52
CA PHE A 300 -4.09 29.39 -29.35
C PHE A 300 -4.66 29.42 -30.78
N HIS A 301 -4.89 28.24 -31.38
CA HIS A 301 -5.52 28.15 -32.71
C HIS A 301 -6.97 28.67 -32.73
N TYR A 302 -7.73 28.52 -31.64
CA TYR A 302 -9.07 29.11 -31.57
C TYR A 302 -9.01 30.65 -31.62
N PHE A 303 -8.11 31.26 -30.85
CA PHE A 303 -7.93 32.72 -30.90
C PHE A 303 -7.41 33.20 -32.25
N GLU A 304 -6.50 32.45 -32.88
CA GLU A 304 -6.03 32.72 -34.24
C GLU A 304 -7.19 32.70 -35.24
N MET A 305 -8.06 31.69 -35.18
CA MET A 305 -9.23 31.58 -36.06
C MET A 305 -10.25 32.71 -35.82
N VAL A 306 -10.52 33.04 -34.55
CA VAL A 306 -11.40 34.18 -34.19
C VAL A 306 -10.83 35.49 -34.71
N GLN A 307 -9.51 35.70 -34.59
CA GLN A 307 -8.83 36.88 -35.12
C GLN A 307 -8.94 36.96 -36.65
N ILE A 308 -8.75 35.84 -37.36
CA ILE A 308 -8.91 35.77 -38.82
C ILE A 308 -10.34 36.12 -39.22
N ILE A 309 -11.36 35.54 -38.55
CA ILE A 309 -12.77 35.83 -38.84
C ILE A 309 -13.08 37.32 -38.59
N LEU A 310 -12.62 37.87 -37.47
CA LEU A 310 -12.83 39.28 -37.14
C LEU A 310 -12.17 40.21 -38.16
N PHE A 311 -10.97 39.87 -38.61
CA PHE A 311 -10.27 40.60 -39.66
C PHE A 311 -11.06 40.58 -40.99
N PHE A 312 -11.58 39.42 -41.40
CA PHE A 312 -12.44 39.31 -42.58
C PHE A 312 -13.73 40.15 -42.47
N PHE A 313 -14.37 40.16 -41.31
CA PHE A 313 -15.56 40.99 -41.07
C PHE A 313 -15.26 42.48 -41.20
N LEU A 314 -14.14 42.93 -40.63
CA LEU A 314 -13.68 44.32 -40.74
C LEU A 314 -13.43 44.71 -42.20
N GLN A 315 -12.74 43.85 -42.95
CA GLN A 315 -12.42 44.08 -44.36
C GLN A 315 -13.67 44.12 -45.24
N LEU A 316 -14.66 43.25 -44.95
CA LEU A 316 -15.96 43.28 -45.63
C LEU A 316 -16.71 44.59 -45.34
N GLY A 317 -16.71 45.05 -44.08
CA GLY A 317 -17.32 46.34 -43.71
C GLY A 317 -16.67 47.52 -44.44
N TRP A 318 -15.34 47.54 -44.55
CA TRP A 318 -14.62 48.57 -45.30
C TRP A 318 -14.93 48.52 -46.80
N PHE A 319 -15.03 47.32 -47.38
CA PHE A 319 -15.41 47.15 -48.78
C PHE A 319 -16.82 47.68 -49.07
N VAL A 320 -17.78 47.43 -48.17
CA VAL A 320 -19.15 47.97 -48.28
C VAL A 320 -19.15 49.50 -48.20
N LEU A 321 -18.37 50.10 -47.29
CA LEU A 321 -18.25 51.56 -47.19
C LEU A 321 -17.69 52.17 -48.47
N ILE A 322 -16.67 51.57 -49.08
CA ILE A 322 -16.10 52.03 -50.35
C ILE A 322 -17.13 51.93 -51.48
N LEU A 323 -17.89 50.83 -51.55
CA LEU A 323 -18.94 50.69 -52.56
C LEU A 323 -20.01 51.77 -52.40
N LEU A 324 -20.42 52.07 -51.16
CA LEU A 324 -21.37 53.15 -50.87
C LEU A 324 -20.82 54.52 -51.24
N GLU A 325 -19.54 54.79 -50.93
CA GLU A 325 -18.87 56.05 -51.29
C GLU A 325 -18.78 56.20 -52.81
N LEU A 326 -18.38 55.14 -53.53
CA LEU A 326 -18.27 55.14 -54.98
C LEU A 326 -19.63 55.32 -55.66
N TYR A 327 -20.69 54.70 -55.13
CA TYR A 327 -22.05 54.88 -55.62
C TYR A 327 -22.60 56.29 -55.32
N GLY A 328 -22.25 56.84 -54.15
CA GLY A 328 -22.57 58.23 -53.79
C GLY A 328 -21.80 59.26 -54.62
N LEU A 329 -20.60 58.91 -55.09
CA LEU A 329 -19.80 59.73 -56.01
C LEU A 329 -20.33 59.66 -57.45
N LEU A 330 -20.91 58.53 -57.87
CA LEU A 330 -21.49 58.31 -59.20
C LEU A 330 -22.85 59.00 -59.41
N TRP A 331 -23.51 59.43 -58.33
CA TRP A 331 -24.79 60.14 -58.36
C TRP A 331 -24.67 61.64 -58.05
N ARG A 332 -23.46 62.19 -58.08
CA ARG A 332 -23.15 63.60 -57.93
C ARG A 332 -22.56 64.12 -59.23
#